data_AF-A0A8H5UDQ6-F1
#
_entry.id   AF-A0A8H5UDQ6-F1
#
_cell.length_a   1.000
_cell.length_b   1.000
_cell.length_c   1.000
_cell.angle_alpha   90.00
_cell.angle_beta   90.00
_cell.angle_gamma   90.00
#
_symmetry.space_group_name_H-M   'P 1'
#
loop_
_entity.id
_entity.type
_entity.pdbx_description
1 polymer ?
#
loop_
_entity_poly.entity_id
_entity_poly.type
_entity_poly.pdbx_seq_one_letter_code
_entity_poly.pdbx_strand_id
1 'polypeptide(L)'
;AHGAAAFLKERLFEVSDAFRVHVCEICGLMTPIANLSKQSFECRPCKNKTKIAQIHIPYAAKLLFQELQAMNIAARMFTNRSGVSNR
;
A
#
# COMPACT_ATOMS: atom_id res chain seq x y z
N ALA A 1 22.87 -15.84 -10.51
CA ALA A 1 21.49 -15.31 -10.68
C ALA A 1 21.55 -14.09 -11.61
N HIS A 2 20.81 -14.08 -12.72
CA HIS A 2 21.00 -13.15 -13.86
C HIS A 2 20.54 -11.69 -13.66
N GLY A 3 20.33 -11.20 -12.43
CA GLY A 3 19.98 -9.78 -12.21
C GLY A 3 18.72 -9.30 -12.95
N ALA A 4 17.79 -10.21 -13.28
CA ALA A 4 16.62 -9.96 -14.13
C ALA A 4 15.44 -9.30 -13.36
N ALA A 5 15.73 -8.37 -12.45
CA ALA A 5 14.72 -7.77 -11.57
C ALA A 5 13.63 -7.01 -12.34
N ALA A 6 14.01 -6.31 -13.42
CA ALA A 6 13.05 -5.63 -14.29
C ALA A 6 12.07 -6.61 -14.97
N PHE A 7 12.60 -7.71 -15.51
CA PHE A 7 11.78 -8.75 -16.14
C PHE A 7 10.82 -9.43 -15.15
N LEU A 8 11.28 -9.69 -13.93
CA LEU A 8 10.40 -10.24 -12.88
C LEU A 8 9.28 -9.26 -12.50
N LYS A 9 9.58 -7.96 -12.38
CA LYS A 9 8.57 -6.94 -12.10
C LYS A 9 7.54 -6.87 -13.24
N GLU A 10 7.98 -6.88 -14.49
CA GLU A 10 7.07 -6.84 -15.64
C GLU A 10 6.10 -8.03 -15.59
N ARG A 11 6.62 -9.25 -15.45
CA ARG A 11 5.80 -10.47 -15.48
C ARG A 11 4.88 -10.61 -14.27
N LEU A 12 5.37 -10.34 -13.07
CA LEU A 12 4.61 -10.58 -11.83
C LEU A 12 3.74 -9.39 -11.41
N PHE A 13 4.06 -8.18 -11.86
CA PHE A 13 3.36 -6.97 -11.45
C PHE A 13 2.64 -6.30 -12.61
N GLU A 14 3.36 -5.87 -13.65
CA GLU A 14 2.78 -5.02 -14.72
C GLU A 14 1.81 -5.79 -15.61
N VAL A 15 2.12 -7.06 -15.92
CA VAL A 15 1.31 -7.92 -16.79
C VAL A 15 0.27 -8.74 -16.01
N SER A 16 0.54 -9.06 -14.74
CA SER A 16 -0.33 -9.94 -13.94
C SER A 16 -1.47 -9.17 -13.27
N ASP A 17 -1.14 -8.29 -12.31
CA ASP A 17 -2.12 -7.81 -11.31
C ASP A 17 -1.88 -6.37 -10.84
N ALA A 18 -1.44 -5.46 -11.71
CA ALA A 18 -1.17 -4.09 -11.31
C ALA A 18 -2.41 -3.38 -10.73
N PHE A 19 -2.36 -2.98 -9.45
CA PHE A 19 -3.47 -2.28 -8.79
C PHE A 19 -2.98 -1.03 -8.05
N ARG A 20 -3.82 0.01 -8.01
CA ARG A 20 -3.54 1.30 -7.36
C ARG A 20 -4.32 1.40 -6.05
N VAL A 21 -3.62 1.68 -4.94
CA VAL A 21 -4.22 1.83 -3.61
C VAL A 21 -3.77 3.13 -2.95
N HIS A 22 -4.62 3.68 -2.09
CA HIS A 22 -4.30 4.81 -1.22
C HIS A 22 -3.98 4.34 0.20
N VAL A 23 -2.86 4.76 0.74
CA VAL A 23 -2.37 4.39 2.09
C VAL A 23 -2.15 5.65 2.90
N CYS A 24 -2.53 5.62 4.18
CA CYS A 24 -2.25 6.73 5.07
C CYS A 24 -0.80 6.67 5.57
N GLU A 25 -0.04 7.75 5.44
CA GLU A 25 1.36 7.78 5.86
C GLU A 25 1.53 7.79 7.40
N ILE A 26 0.46 8.06 8.14
CA ILE A 26 0.48 8.13 9.61
C ILE A 26 0.28 6.73 10.21
N CYS A 27 -0.79 6.02 9.85
CA CYS A 27 -1.06 4.67 10.38
C CYS A 27 -0.49 3.54 9.53
N GLY A 28 -0.12 3.80 8.27
CA GLY A 28 0.38 2.81 7.33
C GLY A 28 -0.68 1.83 6.82
N LEU A 29 -1.96 2.06 7.10
CA LEU A 29 -3.05 1.17 6.69
C LEU A 29 -3.71 1.64 5.39
N MET A 30 -4.34 0.69 4.70
CA MET A 30 -5.10 0.88 3.45
C MET A 30 -6.53 1.39 3.69
N THR A 31 -6.74 2.11 4.79
CA THR A 31 -8.04 2.62 5.25
C THR A 31 -8.49 3.99 4.71
N PRO A 32 -7.69 4.79 3.96
CA PRO A 32 -8.17 6.03 3.37
C PRO A 32 -9.38 5.81 2.45
N ILE A 33 -10.43 6.58 2.67
CA ILE A 33 -11.55 6.68 1.74
C ILE A 33 -11.14 7.67 0.66
N ALA A 34 -11.07 7.19 -0.58
CA ALA A 34 -10.67 7.97 -1.74
C ALA A 34 -11.89 8.32 -2.59
N ASN A 35 -12.31 9.59 -2.57
CA ASN A 35 -13.31 10.12 -3.49
C ASN A 35 -12.60 10.74 -4.69
N LEU A 36 -12.35 9.94 -5.72
CA LEU A 36 -11.57 10.38 -6.88
C LEU A 36 -12.25 11.53 -7.64
N SER A 37 -13.59 11.54 -7.72
CA SER A 37 -14.37 12.58 -8.39
C SER A 37 -14.23 13.96 -7.75
N LYS A 38 -14.04 14.01 -6.42
CA LYS A 38 -13.87 15.26 -5.65
C LYS A 38 -12.42 15.50 -5.24
N GLN A 39 -11.50 14.63 -5.69
CA GLN A 39 -10.10 14.57 -5.27
C GLN A 39 -9.92 14.68 -3.74
N SER A 40 -10.86 14.13 -2.97
CA SER A 40 -10.83 14.18 -1.51
C SER A 40 -10.47 12.82 -0.95
N PHE A 41 -9.50 12.82 -0.05
CA PHE A 41 -9.00 11.63 0.61
C PHE A 41 -9.14 11.81 2.12
N GLU A 42 -9.68 10.81 2.81
CA GLU A 42 -9.92 10.92 4.25
C GLU A 42 -9.64 9.60 4.96
N CYS A 43 -8.74 9.64 5.92
CA CYS A 43 -8.46 8.55 6.85
C CYS A 43 -9.19 8.82 8.17
N ARG A 44 -10.29 8.10 8.43
CA ARG A 44 -11.09 8.26 9.66
C ARG A 44 -10.30 7.97 10.95
N PRO A 45 -9.49 6.89 11.05
CA PRO A 45 -8.75 6.57 12.28
C PRO A 45 -7.76 7.67 12.69
N CYS A 46 -7.07 8.28 11.73
CA CYS A 46 -6.09 9.33 11.99
C CYS A 46 -6.66 10.75 11.87
N LYS A 47 -7.95 10.90 11.52
CA LYS A 47 -8.60 12.17 11.17
C LYS A 47 -7.75 13.03 10.21
N ASN A 48 -7.11 12.38 9.24
CA ASN A 48 -6.16 13.00 8.34
C ASN A 48 -6.68 13.00 6.89
N LYS A 49 -6.45 14.10 6.18
CA LYS A 49 -6.85 14.30 4.78
C LYS A 49 -5.69 14.65 3.85
N THR A 50 -4.53 15.00 4.39
CA THR A 50 -3.39 15.53 3.63
C THR A 50 -2.31 14.49 3.40
N LYS A 51 -1.90 13.76 4.44
CA LYS A 51 -0.81 12.77 4.36
C LYS A 51 -1.28 11.40 3.89
N ILE A 52 -1.63 11.30 2.62
CA ILE A 52 -2.13 10.08 1.97
C ILE A 52 -1.29 9.83 0.72
N ALA A 53 -0.59 8.72 0.70
CA ALA A 53 0.23 8.29 -0.42
C ALA A 53 -0.58 7.38 -1.34
N GLN A 54 -0.33 7.50 -2.63
CA GLN A 54 -0.80 6.55 -3.63
C GLN A 54 0.32 5.58 -3.95
N ILE A 55 0.03 4.28 -3.91
CA ILE A 55 0.98 3.22 -4.20
C ILE A 55 0.40 2.23 -5.22
N HIS A 56 1.31 1.52 -5.88
CA HIS A 56 1.01 0.49 -6.86
C HIS A 56 1.49 -0.85 -6.31
N ILE A 57 0.56 -1.79 -6.13
CA ILE A 57 0.80 -3.13 -5.56
C ILE A 57 -0.03 -4.17 -6.30
N PRO A 58 0.38 -5.45 -6.31
CA PRO A 58 -0.43 -6.47 -6.96
C PRO A 58 -1.78 -6.62 -6.25
N TYR A 59 -2.87 -6.82 -7.00
CA TYR A 59 -4.21 -6.96 -6.43
C TYR A 59 -4.27 -8.13 -5.42
N ALA A 60 -3.56 -9.23 -5.71
CA ALA A 60 -3.41 -10.35 -4.78
C ALA A 60 -2.85 -9.93 -3.41
N ALA A 61 -1.86 -9.03 -3.36
CA ALA A 61 -1.33 -8.53 -2.09
C ALA A 61 -2.34 -7.65 -1.34
N LYS A 62 -3.14 -6.86 -2.06
CA LYS A 62 -4.24 -6.08 -1.46
C LYS A 62 -5.24 -7.01 -0.75
N LEU A 63 -5.63 -8.12 -1.37
CA LEU A 63 -6.50 -9.11 -0.72
C LEU A 63 -5.81 -9.76 0.48
N LEU A 64 -4.56 -10.18 0.35
CA LEU A 64 -3.80 -10.76 1.47
C LEU A 64 -3.77 -9.84 2.69
N PHE A 65 -3.55 -8.53 2.50
CA PHE A 65 -3.58 -7.57 3.61
C PHE A 65 -4.96 -7.40 4.24
N GLN A 66 -6.03 -7.53 3.45
CA GLN A 66 -7.40 -7.53 3.96
C GLN A 66 -7.70 -8.80 4.78
N GLU A 67 -7.23 -9.97 4.34
CA GLU A 67 -7.36 -11.22 5.09
C GLU A 67 -6.56 -11.20 6.39
N LEU A 68 -5.34 -10.67 6.37
CA LEU A 68 -4.55 -10.44 7.58
C LEU A 68 -5.29 -9.51 8.57
N GLN A 69 -5.92 -8.45 8.06
CA GLN A 69 -6.71 -7.54 8.88
C GLN A 69 -7.94 -8.25 9.49
N ALA A 70 -8.59 -9.16 8.75
CA ALA A 70 -9.69 -9.99 9.27
C ALA A 70 -9.23 -10.93 10.40
N MET A 71 -7.97 -11.37 10.37
CA MET A 71 -7.34 -12.15 11.43
C MET A 71 -6.73 -11.29 12.57
N ASN A 72 -7.12 -10.02 12.69
CA ASN A 72 -6.58 -9.06 13.66
C ASN A 72 -5.06 -8.80 13.54
N ILE A 73 -4.47 -9.02 12.36
CA ILE A 73 -3.07 -8.69 12.08
C ILE A 73 -3.00 -7.39 11.27
N ALA A 74 -2.35 -6.37 11.84
CA ALA A 74 -2.21 -5.06 11.21
C ALA A 74 -0.95 -4.99 10.32
N ALA A 75 -1.10 -5.21 9.01
CA ALA A 75 -0.03 -4.99 8.03
C ALA A 75 0.12 -3.49 7.72
N ARG A 76 1.15 -2.85 8.28
CA ARG A 76 1.43 -1.41 8.09
C ARG A 76 2.50 -1.20 7.02
N MET A 77 2.17 -0.39 6.01
CA MET A 77 3.06 0.02 4.94
C MET A 77 3.44 1.49 5.08
N PHE A 78 4.74 1.78 5.07
CA PHE A 78 5.28 3.14 5.11
C PHE A 78 6.10 3.42 3.85
N THR A 79 5.94 4.62 3.30
CA THR A 79 6.70 5.09 2.13
C THR A 79 8.13 5.50 2.48
N ASN A 80 8.32 5.99 3.70
CA ASN A 80 9.61 6.44 4.21
C ASN A 80 10.29 5.34 5.03
N ARG A 81 11.61 5.21 4.85
CA ARG A 81 12.45 4.34 5.67
C ARG A 81 12.62 4.97 7.05
N SER A 82 12.40 4.20 8.12
CA SER A 82 12.57 4.66 9.51
C SER A 82 14.04 4.78 9.95
N GLY A 83 15.00 4.31 9.13
CA GLY A 83 16.44 4.36 9.43
C GLY A 83 16.89 3.42 10.55
N VAL A 84 15.97 2.71 11.21
CA VAL A 84 16.29 1.73 12.25
C VAL A 84 16.74 0.43 11.58
N SER A 85 18.05 0.24 11.43
CA SER A 85 18.60 -1.08 11.16
C SER A 85 18.57 -1.87 12.47
N ASN A 86 17.80 -2.97 12.54
CA ASN A 86 18.01 -3.96 13.60
C ASN A 86 19.41 -4.54 13.35
N ARG A 87 20.39 -4.11 14.16
CA ARG A 87 21.70 -4.77 14.24
C ARG A 87 21.54 -6.15 14.86
#